data_AF-A0A9D7MW46-F1
#
_entry.id   AF-A0A9D7MW46-F1
#
_cell.length_a   1.000
_cell.length_b   1.000
_cell.length_c   1.000
_cell.angle_alpha   90.00
_cell.angle_beta   90.00
_cell.angle_gamma   90.00
#
_symmetry.space_group_name_H-M   'P 1'
#
loop_
_entity.id
_entity.type
_entity.pdbx_description
1 polymer ?
#
loop_
_entity_poly.entity_id
_entity_poly.type
_entity_poly.pdbx_seq_one_letter_code
_entity_poly.pdbx_strand_id
1 'polypeptide(L)'
;MRLLTHHDLDTHRVRAQFAKLQQALARDDFKSPNLKKLNPTPYWRFKLDQTNRLLVQFARHGNETVCLALEVILNHAYERSRFLRGATLNWTDLDLDDASSTDTPEPDPQATTLRYVHPQRQEFHVLDKVLCFDDAQQAVYDTPAPLILVGSAGSGKTALTLQKLRLARGRVLYVTQSSFLAQSAQAMYFAHGFEPEGQEPEFLSYREFVETLHVPPGREVTFSDFCGWFERYRSAAKKHRRARCPCPV
;
A
#
# COMPACT_ATOMS: atom_id res chain seq x y z
N MET A 1 21.48 -6.39 12.67
CA MET A 1 20.65 -5.95 11.51
C MET A 1 19.25 -5.50 11.96
N ARG A 2 18.56 -4.59 11.25
CA ARG A 2 17.16 -4.21 11.57
C ARG A 2 16.14 -5.12 10.86
N LEU A 3 15.13 -5.60 11.58
CA LEU A 3 13.97 -6.29 11.01
C LEU A 3 12.78 -5.32 10.99
N LEU A 4 12.16 -5.15 9.83
CA LEU A 4 10.87 -4.48 9.69
C LEU A 4 9.80 -5.50 9.31
N THR A 5 8.58 -5.34 9.79
CA THR A 5 7.43 -6.20 9.52
C THR A 5 6.43 -5.49 8.63
N HIS A 6 5.93 -6.22 7.63
CA HIS A 6 4.82 -5.72 6.82
C HIS A 6 3.60 -5.47 7.74
N HIS A 7 2.88 -4.38 7.54
CA HIS A 7 1.73 -4.00 8.37
C HIS A 7 0.67 -5.11 8.48
N ASP A 8 0.41 -5.80 7.36
CA ASP A 8 -0.53 -6.94 7.32
C ASP A 8 0.10 -8.31 7.65
N LEU A 9 1.30 -8.36 8.25
CA LEU A 9 1.97 -9.64 8.55
C LEU A 9 1.26 -10.38 9.70
N ASP A 10 0.51 -11.44 9.38
CA ASP A 10 -0.09 -12.32 10.39
C ASP A 10 0.93 -13.34 10.93
N THR A 11 1.29 -13.18 12.21
CA THR A 11 2.19 -14.10 12.93
C THR A 11 1.46 -14.94 13.98
N HIS A 12 0.13 -14.87 14.10
CA HIS A 12 -0.64 -15.47 15.19
C HIS A 12 -0.33 -16.97 15.38
N ARG A 13 -0.25 -17.74 14.29
CA ARG A 13 0.02 -19.20 14.33
C ARG A 13 1.47 -19.56 14.66
N VAL A 14 2.41 -18.63 14.51
CA VAL A 14 3.86 -18.86 14.60
C VAL A 14 4.55 -17.86 15.54
N ARG A 15 3.79 -17.26 16.48
CA ARG A 15 4.23 -16.12 17.29
C ARG A 15 5.52 -16.42 18.08
N ALA A 16 5.62 -17.60 18.66
CA ALA A 16 6.80 -18.00 19.43
C ALA A 16 8.04 -18.20 18.55
N GLN A 17 7.86 -18.80 17.37
CA GLN A 17 8.90 -19.02 16.38
C GLN A 17 9.40 -17.69 15.80
N PHE A 18 8.47 -16.78 15.49
CA PHE A 18 8.78 -15.45 15.02
C PHE A 18 9.58 -14.65 16.07
N ALA A 19 9.19 -14.69 17.34
CA ALA A 19 9.95 -14.05 18.42
C ALA A 19 11.38 -14.62 18.56
N LYS A 20 11.55 -15.94 18.42
CA LYS A 20 12.88 -16.57 18.39
C LYS A 20 13.71 -16.11 17.20
N LEU A 21 13.10 -15.98 16.02
CA LEU A 21 13.76 -15.45 14.82
C LEU A 21 14.22 -14.00 15.06
N GLN A 22 13.39 -13.14 15.64
CA GLN A 22 13.77 -11.77 15.99
C GLN A 22 15.02 -11.72 16.88
N GLN A 23 15.10 -12.60 17.88
CA GLN A 23 16.27 -12.72 18.76
C GLN A 23 17.51 -13.27 18.05
N ALA A 24 17.35 -14.15 17.06
CA ALA A 24 18.45 -14.63 16.22
C ALA A 24 19.01 -13.50 15.32
N LEU A 25 18.13 -12.76 14.65
CA LEU A 25 18.52 -11.65 13.78
C LEU A 25 19.15 -10.47 14.55
N ALA A 26 18.72 -10.24 15.79
CA ALA A 26 19.36 -9.24 16.66
C ALA A 26 20.82 -9.59 17.00
N ARG A 27 21.21 -10.87 16.88
CA ARG A 27 22.56 -11.38 17.09
C ARG A 27 23.29 -11.68 15.77
N ASP A 28 22.74 -11.24 14.65
CA ASP A 28 23.21 -11.52 13.28
C ASP A 28 23.39 -13.04 13.01
N ASP A 29 22.53 -13.87 13.64
CA ASP A 29 22.48 -15.31 13.44
C ASP A 29 21.47 -15.69 12.35
N PHE A 30 21.99 -15.97 11.16
CA PHE A 30 21.23 -16.41 9.99
C PHE A 30 21.22 -17.93 9.80
N LYS A 31 22.08 -18.64 10.54
CA LYS A 31 22.25 -20.09 10.42
C LYS A 31 21.17 -20.84 11.17
N SER A 32 20.91 -20.46 12.43
CA SER A 32 19.86 -21.08 13.24
C SER A 32 18.48 -21.06 12.56
N PRO A 33 18.04 -19.95 11.95
CA PRO A 33 16.77 -19.93 11.22
C PRO A 33 16.86 -20.45 9.78
N ASN A 34 17.95 -21.10 9.35
CA ASN A 34 18.12 -21.67 8.02
C ASN A 34 17.67 -20.69 6.90
N LEU A 35 18.42 -19.60 6.75
CA LEU A 35 18.19 -18.66 5.67
C LEU A 35 18.47 -19.33 4.32
N LYS A 36 17.57 -19.16 3.34
CA LYS A 36 17.82 -19.57 1.95
C LYS A 36 17.32 -18.55 0.94
N LYS A 37 18.08 -18.33 -0.14
CA LYS A 37 17.67 -17.48 -1.27
C LYS A 37 16.69 -18.24 -2.16
N LEU A 38 15.59 -17.60 -2.54
CA LEU A 38 14.59 -18.17 -3.45
C LEU A 38 14.92 -17.79 -4.89
N ASN A 39 15.99 -18.34 -5.46
CA ASN A 39 16.38 -18.02 -6.84
C ASN A 39 15.31 -18.47 -7.85
N PRO A 40 15.01 -17.68 -8.89
CA PRO A 40 15.68 -16.43 -9.30
C PRO A 40 15.07 -15.14 -8.72
N THR A 41 14.21 -15.24 -7.70
CA THR A 41 13.50 -14.09 -7.12
C THR A 41 14.43 -13.23 -6.23
N PRO A 42 14.06 -11.98 -5.93
CA PRO A 42 14.78 -11.16 -4.94
C PRO A 42 14.52 -11.59 -3.48
N TYR A 43 13.69 -12.62 -3.27
CA TYR A 43 13.23 -13.02 -1.94
C TYR A 43 14.11 -14.11 -1.33
N TRP A 44 14.02 -14.19 -0.02
CA TRP A 44 14.65 -15.20 0.81
C TRP A 44 13.61 -15.79 1.76
N ARG A 45 13.94 -16.94 2.33
CA ARG A 45 13.09 -17.61 3.32
C ARG A 45 13.86 -17.97 4.58
N PHE A 46 13.28 -17.64 5.73
CA PHE A 46 13.69 -18.22 7.02
C PHE A 46 12.79 -19.39 7.38
N LYS A 47 13.36 -20.41 8.01
CA LYS A 47 12.64 -21.50 8.67
C LYS A 47 12.13 -21.01 10.03
N LEU A 48 10.82 -21.07 10.24
CA LEU A 48 10.19 -20.79 11.53
C LEU A 48 10.06 -22.08 12.35
N ASP A 49 9.56 -23.12 11.71
CA ASP A 49 9.49 -24.49 12.23
C ASP A 49 9.55 -25.50 11.07
N GLN A 50 9.11 -26.73 11.28
CA GLN A 50 9.16 -27.76 10.24
C GLN A 50 8.24 -27.46 9.05
N THR A 51 7.08 -26.85 9.26
CA THR A 51 6.04 -26.66 8.24
C THR A 51 5.85 -25.20 7.82
N ASN A 52 6.43 -24.25 8.53
CA ASN A 52 6.18 -22.83 8.33
C ASN A 52 7.48 -22.08 8.02
N ARG A 53 7.38 -21.11 7.12
CA ARG A 53 8.50 -20.26 6.68
C ARG A 53 8.10 -18.79 6.77
N LEU A 54 9.10 -17.93 6.89
CA LEU A 54 8.93 -16.49 6.74
C LEU A 54 9.57 -16.06 5.43
N LEU A 55 8.78 -15.46 4.54
CA LEU A 55 9.27 -14.80 3.34
C LEU A 55 9.84 -13.43 3.71
N VAL A 56 11.07 -13.17 3.28
CA VAL A 56 11.76 -11.91 3.54
C VAL A 56 12.42 -11.36 2.29
N GLN A 57 12.71 -10.06 2.32
CA GLN A 57 13.56 -9.38 1.34
C GLN A 57 14.59 -8.55 2.08
N PHE A 58 15.82 -8.47 1.56
CA PHE A 58 16.84 -7.57 2.09
C PHE A 58 16.90 -6.29 1.27
N ALA A 59 16.87 -5.16 1.95
CA ALA A 59 16.90 -3.81 1.36
C ALA A 59 18.05 -3.01 1.97
N ARG A 60 18.49 -1.95 1.27
CA ARG A 60 19.52 -1.02 1.75
C ARG A 60 18.89 0.25 2.31
N HIS A 61 19.41 0.74 3.44
CA HIS A 61 19.10 2.06 3.98
C HIS A 61 20.40 2.74 4.38
N GLY A 62 20.91 3.64 3.53
CA GLY A 62 22.28 4.15 3.67
C GLY A 62 23.28 3.00 3.58
N ASN A 63 24.10 2.84 4.63
CA ASN A 63 25.09 1.76 4.72
C ASN A 63 24.57 0.52 5.46
N GLU A 64 23.30 0.53 5.90
CA GLU A 64 22.71 -0.56 6.66
C GLU A 64 21.89 -1.50 5.75
N THR A 65 22.02 -2.80 6.00
CA THR A 65 21.08 -3.81 5.48
C THR A 65 19.87 -3.90 6.41
N VAL A 66 18.68 -3.87 5.81
CA VAL A 66 17.40 -4.00 6.50
C VAL A 66 16.71 -5.27 5.99
N CYS A 67 16.22 -6.10 6.90
CA CYS A 67 15.40 -7.26 6.58
C CYS A 67 13.92 -6.88 6.62
N LEU A 68 13.21 -7.10 5.52
CA LEU A 68 11.78 -6.86 5.38
C LEU A 68 11.06 -8.19 5.50
N ALA A 69 10.33 -8.42 6.59
CA ALA A 69 9.44 -9.56 6.76
C ALA A 69 8.13 -9.31 6.02
N LEU A 70 7.88 -10.10 4.96
CA LEU A 70 6.80 -9.86 4.00
C LEU A 70 5.56 -10.68 4.31
N GLU A 71 5.73 -12.00 4.49
CA GLU A 71 4.61 -12.93 4.60
C GLU A 71 5.01 -14.21 5.35
N VAL A 72 4.11 -14.75 6.17
CA VAL A 72 4.26 -16.09 6.74
C VAL A 72 3.68 -17.11 5.77
N ILE A 73 4.53 -18.03 5.31
CA ILE A 73 4.14 -19.13 4.42
C ILE A 73 3.85 -20.35 5.28
N LEU A 74 2.57 -20.67 5.41
CA LEU A 74 2.08 -21.82 6.17
C LEU A 74 2.11 -23.09 5.32
N ASN A 75 2.49 -24.21 5.91
CA ASN A 75 2.52 -25.54 5.27
C ASN A 75 3.27 -25.57 3.93
N HIS A 76 4.31 -24.75 3.79
CA HIS A 76 5.09 -24.58 2.57
C HIS A 76 4.25 -24.19 1.34
N ALA A 77 3.09 -23.57 1.55
CA ALA A 77 2.17 -23.16 0.48
C ALA A 77 2.67 -21.88 -0.23
N TYR A 78 3.88 -21.91 -0.77
CA TYR A 78 4.52 -20.77 -1.42
C TYR A 78 3.73 -20.26 -2.63
N GLU A 79 3.00 -21.14 -3.31
CA GLU A 79 2.14 -20.82 -4.45
C GLU A 79 0.99 -19.86 -4.09
N ARG A 80 0.66 -19.75 -2.80
CA ARG A 80 -0.36 -18.83 -2.30
C ARG A 80 0.18 -17.44 -2.02
N SER A 81 1.50 -17.29 -1.87
CA SER A 81 2.11 -16.00 -1.56
C SER A 81 1.96 -15.05 -2.73
N ARG A 82 1.38 -13.87 -2.49
CA ARG A 82 1.20 -12.84 -3.52
C ARG A 82 2.52 -12.35 -4.11
N PHE A 83 3.58 -12.36 -3.31
CA PHE A 83 4.91 -11.91 -3.70
C PHE A 83 5.64 -12.90 -4.63
N LEU A 84 5.24 -14.17 -4.61
CA LEU A 84 5.86 -15.25 -5.41
C LEU A 84 5.05 -15.61 -6.66
N ARG A 85 3.94 -14.91 -6.93
CA ARG A 85 3.10 -15.16 -8.11
C ARG A 85 3.91 -14.96 -9.40
N GLY A 86 3.86 -15.96 -10.27
CA GLY A 86 4.61 -15.97 -11.53
C GLY A 86 6.08 -16.38 -11.39
N ALA A 87 6.58 -16.67 -10.20
CA ALA A 87 7.92 -17.22 -10.01
C ALA A 87 7.93 -18.74 -10.27
N THR A 88 8.88 -19.20 -11.10
CA THR A 88 9.15 -20.62 -11.30
C THR A 88 10.20 -21.07 -10.30
N LEU A 89 9.77 -21.56 -9.14
CA LEU A 89 10.63 -22.07 -8.08
C LEU A 89 10.66 -23.61 -8.10
N ASN A 90 11.83 -24.20 -7.85
CA ASN A 90 11.93 -25.65 -7.62
C ASN A 90 11.62 -25.96 -6.15
N TRP A 91 10.33 -26.11 -5.84
CA TRP A 91 9.82 -26.25 -4.48
C TRP A 91 10.44 -27.43 -3.70
N THR A 92 10.72 -28.53 -4.40
CA THR A 92 11.29 -29.76 -3.82
C THR A 92 12.69 -29.56 -3.22
N ASP A 93 13.52 -28.71 -3.84
CA ASP A 93 14.88 -28.45 -3.34
C ASP A 93 14.90 -27.39 -2.22
N LEU A 94 13.86 -26.56 -2.15
CA LEU A 94 13.75 -25.48 -1.18
C LEU A 94 13.51 -25.96 0.25
N ASP A 95 13.01 -27.17 0.44
CA ASP A 95 12.66 -27.73 1.75
C ASP A 95 13.69 -28.69 2.34
N LEU A 96 14.74 -29.04 1.57
CA LEU A 96 15.86 -29.83 2.08
C LEU A 96 16.69 -28.97 3.04
N ASP A 97 17.03 -29.49 4.22
CA ASP A 97 17.92 -28.80 5.16
C ASP A 97 19.38 -29.04 4.73
N ASP A 98 19.83 -28.32 3.70
CA ASP A 98 21.25 -28.31 3.34
C ASP A 98 22.01 -27.30 4.20
N ALA A 99 23.17 -27.72 4.72
CA ALA A 99 24.04 -26.94 5.61
C ALA A 99 24.68 -25.69 4.95
N SER A 100 24.28 -25.34 3.73
CA SER A 100 24.96 -24.40 2.85
C SER A 100 24.13 -23.16 2.55
N SER A 101 24.01 -22.28 3.54
CA SER A 101 24.16 -20.85 3.24
C SER A 101 24.81 -20.17 4.45
N THR A 102 26.12 -19.95 4.32
CA THR A 102 26.99 -19.40 5.37
C THR A 102 27.16 -17.89 5.27
N ASP A 103 26.61 -17.27 4.24
CA ASP A 103 26.93 -15.88 3.95
C ASP A 103 25.91 -14.97 4.60
N THR A 104 26.43 -13.99 5.34
CA THR A 104 25.68 -12.80 5.72
C THR A 104 24.96 -12.30 4.47
N PRO A 105 23.63 -12.11 4.51
CA PRO A 105 22.88 -11.71 3.33
C PRO A 105 23.36 -10.32 2.89
N GLU A 106 24.20 -10.29 1.86
CA GLU A 106 24.53 -9.05 1.18
C GLU A 106 23.39 -8.71 0.21
N PRO A 107 22.72 -7.56 0.39
CA PRO A 107 21.73 -7.13 -0.56
C PRO A 107 22.40 -6.97 -1.93
N ASP A 108 21.81 -7.61 -2.93
CA ASP A 108 22.17 -7.52 -4.34
C ASP A 108 22.48 -6.05 -4.72
N PRO A 109 23.44 -5.76 -5.61
CA PRO A 109 23.63 -4.42 -6.15
C PRO A 109 22.33 -3.76 -6.65
N GLN A 110 21.36 -4.55 -7.10
CA GLN A 110 20.03 -4.10 -7.53
C GLN A 110 18.96 -4.14 -6.42
N ALA A 111 19.35 -4.35 -5.16
CA ALA A 111 18.42 -4.41 -4.05
C ALA A 111 17.65 -3.10 -3.85
N THR A 112 16.41 -3.24 -3.38
CA THR A 112 15.55 -2.11 -3.06
C THR A 112 16.24 -1.19 -2.06
N THR A 113 16.29 0.11 -2.36
CA THR A 113 16.79 1.14 -1.46
C THR A 113 15.63 1.83 -0.76
N LEU A 114 15.63 1.80 0.57
CA LEU A 114 14.65 2.49 1.40
C LEU A 114 15.07 3.95 1.52
N ARG A 115 14.14 4.86 1.22
CA ARG A 115 14.38 6.31 1.32
C ARG A 115 14.32 6.82 2.76
N TYR A 116 13.54 6.15 3.58
CA TYR A 116 13.30 6.49 4.97
C TYR A 116 12.98 5.20 5.71
N VAL A 117 13.52 5.08 6.92
CA VAL A 117 13.12 4.06 7.89
C VAL A 117 12.90 4.76 9.22
N HIS A 118 11.73 4.54 9.82
CA HIS A 118 11.40 5.14 11.10
C HIS A 118 12.40 4.72 12.19
N PRO A 119 12.85 5.59 13.13
CA PRO A 119 13.85 5.20 14.13
C PRO A 119 13.36 4.12 15.12
N GLN A 120 12.13 4.24 15.63
CA GLN A 120 11.58 3.30 16.63
C GLN A 120 10.61 2.25 16.05
N ARG A 121 9.61 2.68 15.26
CA ARG A 121 8.66 1.77 14.60
C ARG A 121 9.39 0.81 13.64
N GLN A 122 8.98 -0.45 13.70
CA GLN A 122 9.52 -1.53 12.86
C GLN A 122 8.52 -1.98 11.81
N GLU A 123 7.59 -1.12 11.41
CA GLU A 123 6.53 -1.48 10.47
C GLU A 123 6.75 -0.80 9.11
N PHE A 124 6.35 -1.49 8.04
CA PHE A 124 6.31 -0.94 6.69
C PHE A 124 5.04 -1.36 5.94
N HIS A 125 4.69 -0.59 4.92
CA HIS A 125 3.64 -0.90 3.97
C HIS A 125 4.23 -1.16 2.58
N VAL A 126 3.46 -1.80 1.70
CA VAL A 126 3.86 -2.06 0.32
C VAL A 126 2.78 -1.58 -0.65
N LEU A 127 3.13 -0.68 -1.57
CA LEU A 127 2.37 -0.40 -2.82
C LEU A 127 3.17 -0.95 -3.99
N ASP A 128 3.59 -0.10 -4.94
CA ASP A 128 4.64 -0.41 -5.92
C ASP A 128 6.02 -0.50 -5.27
N LYS A 129 6.19 0.20 -4.14
CA LYS A 129 7.44 0.29 -3.37
C LYS A 129 7.16 0.03 -1.90
N VAL A 130 8.23 -0.25 -1.17
CA VAL A 130 8.24 -0.30 0.30
C VAL A 130 8.11 1.12 0.86
N LEU A 131 7.18 1.32 1.79
CA LEU A 131 6.86 2.61 2.41
C LEU A 131 7.01 2.48 3.93
N CYS A 132 7.84 3.33 4.52
CA CYS A 132 7.87 3.54 5.97
C CYS A 132 7.27 4.92 6.24
N PHE A 133 6.31 5.00 7.15
CA PHE A 133 5.66 6.26 7.50
C PHE A 133 6.40 6.99 8.63
N ASP A 134 6.57 8.30 8.47
CA ASP A 134 6.88 9.18 9.59
C ASP A 134 5.67 9.33 10.54
N ASP A 135 5.86 10.05 11.66
CA ASP A 135 4.79 10.22 12.66
C ASP A 135 3.56 10.94 12.12
N ALA A 136 3.74 11.91 11.23
CA ALA A 136 2.63 12.67 10.65
C ALA A 136 1.85 11.81 9.65
N GLN A 137 2.55 11.06 8.80
CA GLN A 137 1.96 10.13 7.85
C GLN A 137 1.20 9.01 8.57
N GLN A 138 1.77 8.47 9.65
CA GLN A 138 1.08 7.45 10.46
C GLN A 138 -0.20 8.01 11.09
N ALA A 139 -0.15 9.20 11.70
CA ALA A 139 -1.33 9.82 12.29
C ALA A 139 -2.45 10.05 11.26
N VAL A 140 -2.08 10.47 10.04
CA VAL A 140 -3.03 10.62 8.93
C VAL A 140 -3.58 9.26 8.47
N TYR A 141 -2.74 8.22 8.40
CA TYR A 141 -3.17 6.86 8.08
C TYR A 141 -4.20 6.34 9.07
N ASP A 142 -4.04 6.63 10.36
CA ASP A 142 -4.93 6.16 11.42
C ASP A 142 -6.23 6.99 11.55
N THR A 143 -6.25 8.21 11.00
CA THR A 143 -7.40 9.12 11.12
C THR A 143 -8.63 8.58 10.36
N PRO A 144 -9.81 8.39 10.96
CA PRO A 144 -11.00 7.89 10.25
C PRO A 144 -11.52 8.89 9.19
N ALA A 145 -12.30 8.40 8.23
CA ALA A 145 -13.00 9.26 7.28
C ALA A 145 -14.19 10.00 7.96
N PRO A 146 -14.60 11.20 7.48
CA PRO A 146 -14.05 11.94 6.34
C PRO A 146 -12.73 12.67 6.67
N LEU A 147 -11.82 12.75 5.70
CA LEU A 147 -10.47 13.28 5.88
C LEU A 147 -10.06 14.16 4.68
N ILE A 148 -9.49 15.33 4.96
CA ILE A 148 -8.86 16.20 3.96
C ILE A 148 -7.35 16.13 4.16
N LEU A 149 -6.63 15.64 3.15
CA LEU A 149 -5.17 15.52 3.19
C LEU A 149 -4.51 16.68 2.42
N VAL A 150 -3.79 17.55 3.15
CA VAL A 150 -3.04 18.67 2.60
C VAL A 150 -1.55 18.43 2.79
N GLY A 151 -0.74 18.67 1.75
CA GLY A 151 0.70 18.48 1.81
C GLY A 151 1.41 18.90 0.52
N SER A 152 2.70 19.17 0.61
CA SER A 152 3.54 19.60 -0.51
C SER A 152 3.72 18.51 -1.58
N ALA A 153 4.22 18.89 -2.76
CA ALA A 153 4.61 17.90 -3.77
C ALA A 153 5.68 16.95 -3.19
N GLY A 154 5.57 15.66 -3.52
CA GLY A 154 6.50 14.63 -3.01
C GLY A 154 6.26 14.15 -1.58
N SER A 155 5.31 14.73 -0.82
CA SER A 155 5.03 14.34 0.57
C SER A 155 4.37 12.95 0.76
N GLY A 156 4.16 12.21 -0.33
CA GLY A 156 3.56 10.87 -0.28
C GLY A 156 2.03 10.82 -0.22
N LYS A 157 1.32 11.94 -0.46
CA LYS A 157 -0.16 11.99 -0.38
C LYS A 157 -0.85 10.86 -1.13
N THR A 158 -0.48 10.64 -2.39
CA THR A 158 -1.07 9.59 -3.23
C THR A 158 -0.84 8.21 -2.63
N ALA A 159 0.38 7.91 -2.19
CA ALA A 159 0.70 6.62 -1.59
C ALA A 159 -0.10 6.39 -0.29
N LEU A 160 -0.20 7.41 0.55
CA LEU A 160 -0.98 7.37 1.79
C LEU A 160 -2.48 7.20 1.51
N THR A 161 -3.02 7.93 0.53
CA THR A 161 -4.42 7.78 0.08
C THR A 161 -4.69 6.36 -0.42
N LEU A 162 -3.79 5.78 -1.24
CA LEU A 162 -3.96 4.42 -1.75
C LEU A 162 -3.85 3.36 -0.65
N GLN A 163 -2.92 3.52 0.30
CA GLN A 163 -2.85 2.63 1.47
C GLN A 163 -4.13 2.70 2.29
N LYS A 164 -4.68 3.90 2.48
CA LYS A 164 -5.95 4.09 3.18
C LYS A 164 -7.15 3.55 2.39
N LEU A 165 -7.11 3.64 1.06
CA LEU A 165 -8.12 3.09 0.16
C LEU A 165 -8.27 1.57 0.32
N ARG A 166 -7.17 0.85 0.61
CA ARG A 166 -7.19 -0.60 0.86
C ARG A 166 -7.97 -1.01 2.11
N LEU A 167 -8.22 -0.08 3.04
CA LEU A 167 -9.02 -0.34 4.24
C LEU A 167 -10.53 -0.36 3.94
N ALA A 168 -10.95 0.29 2.86
CA ALA A 168 -12.36 0.35 2.48
C ALA A 168 -12.83 -0.97 1.85
N ARG A 169 -14.10 -1.33 2.10
CA ARG A 169 -14.75 -2.53 1.55
C ARG A 169 -15.92 -2.14 0.66
N GLY A 170 -16.34 -3.07 -0.21
CA GLY A 170 -17.38 -2.85 -1.20
C GLY A 170 -16.90 -2.02 -2.39
N ARG A 171 -17.81 -1.28 -3.01
CA ARG A 171 -17.50 -0.42 -4.16
C ARG A 171 -16.75 0.83 -3.72
N VAL A 172 -15.55 1.01 -4.25
CA VAL A 172 -14.64 2.09 -3.86
C VAL A 172 -14.17 2.82 -5.11
N LEU A 173 -14.17 4.15 -5.08
CA LEU A 173 -13.83 4.96 -6.24
C LEU A 173 -12.65 5.88 -5.91
N TYR A 174 -11.61 5.82 -6.73
CA TYR A 174 -10.52 6.79 -6.77
C TYR A 174 -10.68 7.69 -8.00
N VAL A 175 -10.86 9.00 -7.78
CA VAL A 175 -10.99 9.98 -8.87
C VAL A 175 -9.82 10.97 -8.84
N THR A 176 -9.28 11.26 -10.02
CA THR A 176 -8.28 12.32 -10.22
C THR A 176 -8.58 13.10 -11.51
N GLN A 177 -7.92 14.23 -11.75
CA GLN A 177 -8.18 15.04 -12.96
C GLN A 177 -7.57 14.45 -14.23
N SER A 178 -6.61 13.54 -14.12
CA SER A 178 -5.85 13.00 -15.26
C SER A 178 -6.01 11.49 -15.39
N SER A 179 -6.35 11.00 -16.59
CA SER A 179 -6.40 9.56 -16.88
C SER A 179 -5.04 8.88 -16.67
N PHE A 180 -3.95 9.53 -17.03
CA PHE A 180 -2.59 9.05 -16.74
C PHE A 180 -2.35 8.84 -15.24
N LEU A 181 -2.80 9.77 -14.39
CA LEU A 181 -2.68 9.62 -12.94
C LEU A 181 -3.61 8.54 -12.38
N ALA A 182 -4.79 8.34 -12.98
CA ALA A 182 -5.69 7.26 -12.60
C ALA A 182 -5.07 5.89 -12.89
N GLN A 183 -4.53 5.70 -14.10
CA GLN A 183 -3.81 4.48 -14.50
C GLN A 183 -2.56 4.24 -13.65
N SER A 184 -1.80 5.30 -13.36
CA SER A 184 -0.63 5.21 -12.48
C SER A 184 -1.03 4.79 -11.06
N ALA A 185 -2.11 5.36 -10.51
CA ALA A 185 -2.63 5.00 -9.20
C ALA A 185 -3.12 3.55 -9.16
N GLN A 186 -3.81 3.10 -10.22
CA GLN A 186 -4.25 1.71 -10.37
C GLN A 186 -3.04 0.75 -10.39
N ALA A 187 -2.01 1.05 -11.18
CA ALA A 187 -0.79 0.24 -11.24
C ALA A 187 -0.09 0.14 -9.87
N MET A 188 0.00 1.27 -9.14
CA MET A 188 0.54 1.27 -7.77
C MET A 188 -0.33 0.47 -6.79
N TYR A 189 -1.65 0.51 -6.98
CA TYR A 189 -2.61 -0.17 -6.11
C TYR A 189 -2.53 -1.70 -6.23
N PHE A 190 -2.41 -2.22 -7.44
CA PHE A 190 -2.38 -3.67 -7.73
C PHE A 190 -0.96 -4.26 -7.78
N ALA A 191 0.07 -3.48 -7.48
CA ALA A 191 1.44 -3.94 -7.49
C ALA A 191 1.70 -5.11 -6.53
N HIS A 192 2.72 -5.91 -6.83
CA HIS A 192 3.14 -7.11 -6.07
C HIS A 192 2.02 -8.12 -5.81
N GLY A 193 1.12 -8.28 -6.80
CA GLY A 193 0.05 -9.27 -6.76
C GLY A 193 -1.03 -8.98 -5.72
N PHE A 194 -1.16 -7.72 -5.27
CA PHE A 194 -2.19 -7.32 -4.31
C PHE A 194 -3.60 -7.58 -4.86
N GLU A 195 -4.41 -8.29 -4.08
CA GLU A 195 -5.82 -8.57 -4.39
C GLU A 195 -6.73 -7.89 -3.36
N PRO A 196 -7.65 -7.01 -3.79
CA PRO A 196 -8.56 -6.29 -2.90
C PRO A 196 -9.72 -7.20 -2.48
N GLU A 197 -9.50 -8.08 -1.50
CA GLU A 197 -10.55 -8.96 -0.98
C GLU A 197 -11.76 -8.16 -0.46
N GLY A 198 -12.97 -8.48 -0.93
CA GLY A 198 -14.19 -7.79 -0.49
C GLY A 198 -14.25 -6.31 -0.88
N GLN A 199 -13.54 -5.91 -1.93
CA GLN A 199 -13.56 -4.55 -2.47
C GLN A 199 -13.56 -4.57 -4.00
N GLU A 200 -14.31 -3.64 -4.60
CA GLU A 200 -14.42 -3.40 -6.03
C GLU A 200 -13.89 -1.99 -6.33
N PRO A 201 -12.56 -1.81 -6.48
CA PRO A 201 -11.97 -0.49 -6.67
C PRO A 201 -11.99 -0.06 -8.13
N GLU A 202 -12.52 1.14 -8.39
CA GLU A 202 -12.47 1.83 -9.67
C GLU A 202 -11.50 3.01 -9.63
N PHE A 203 -10.69 3.14 -10.68
CA PHE A 203 -9.73 4.23 -10.84
C PHE A 203 -10.08 5.01 -12.10
N LEU A 204 -10.64 6.20 -11.93
CA LEU A 204 -11.14 7.01 -13.04
C LEU A 204 -10.54 8.42 -13.01
N SER A 205 -10.36 9.00 -14.19
CA SER A 205 -10.31 10.44 -14.30
C SER A 205 -11.70 11.04 -14.02
N TYR A 206 -11.74 12.32 -13.66
CA TYR A 206 -12.98 13.02 -13.40
C TYR A 206 -13.91 13.00 -14.63
N ARG A 207 -13.34 13.07 -15.83
CA ARG A 207 -14.09 12.95 -17.08
C ARG A 207 -14.72 11.56 -17.22
N GLU A 208 -13.93 10.51 -17.10
CA GLU A 208 -14.42 9.12 -17.19
C GLU A 208 -15.50 8.85 -16.14
N PHE A 209 -15.32 9.35 -14.92
CA PHE A 209 -16.34 9.26 -13.86
C PHE A 209 -17.66 9.94 -14.24
N VAL A 210 -17.63 11.15 -14.82
CA VAL A 210 -18.87 11.81 -15.26
C VAL A 210 -19.52 11.05 -16.41
N GLU A 211 -18.73 10.44 -17.30
CA GLU A 211 -19.21 9.62 -18.41
C GLU A 211 -19.87 8.29 -17.93
N THR A 212 -19.58 7.82 -16.71
CA THR A 212 -20.29 6.66 -16.13
C THR A 212 -21.67 7.00 -15.58
N LEU A 213 -21.96 8.28 -15.35
CA LEU A 213 -23.26 8.71 -14.84
C LEU A 213 -24.30 8.57 -15.94
N HIS A 214 -25.32 7.74 -15.68
CA HIS A 214 -26.45 7.62 -16.58
C HIS A 214 -27.10 8.99 -16.79
N VAL A 215 -27.14 9.45 -18.04
CA VAL A 215 -27.86 10.67 -18.41
C VAL A 215 -29.35 10.42 -18.19
N PRO A 216 -30.00 11.13 -17.25
CA PRO A 216 -31.44 10.95 -17.04
C PRO A 216 -32.20 11.22 -18.35
N PRO A 217 -33.28 10.48 -18.63
CA PRO A 217 -34.09 10.76 -19.81
C PRO A 217 -34.58 12.21 -19.80
N GLY A 218 -34.38 12.92 -20.91
CA GLY A 218 -34.67 14.34 -21.01
C GLY A 218 -33.98 14.99 -22.20
N ARG A 219 -34.07 16.31 -22.30
CA ARG A 219 -33.34 17.11 -23.28
C ARG A 219 -32.23 17.90 -22.59
N GLU A 220 -31.14 18.12 -23.31
CA GLU A 220 -30.07 19.00 -22.85
C GLU A 220 -30.63 20.38 -22.46
N VAL A 221 -30.18 20.89 -21.31
CA VAL A 221 -30.52 22.24 -20.86
C VAL A 221 -29.65 23.21 -21.65
N THR A 222 -30.25 23.90 -22.61
CA THR A 222 -29.57 24.94 -23.36
C THR A 222 -29.39 26.19 -22.52
N PHE A 223 -28.52 27.10 -22.94
CA PHE A 223 -28.39 28.42 -22.30
C PHE A 223 -29.73 29.19 -22.27
N SER A 224 -30.57 29.02 -23.30
CA SER A 224 -31.93 29.59 -23.35
C SER A 224 -32.82 29.04 -22.24
N ASP A 225 -32.76 27.74 -21.99
CA ASP A 225 -33.52 27.08 -20.92
C ASP A 225 -33.10 27.57 -19.54
N PHE A 226 -31.80 27.72 -19.33
CA PHE A 226 -31.25 28.30 -18.09
C PHE A 226 -31.71 29.75 -17.91
N CYS A 227 -31.61 30.59 -18.94
CA CYS A 227 -32.07 31.98 -18.88
C CYS A 227 -33.56 32.06 -18.52
N GLY A 228 -34.41 31.28 -19.19
CA GLY A 228 -35.84 31.24 -18.91
C GLY A 228 -36.15 30.73 -17.49
N TRP A 229 -35.42 29.74 -16.99
CA TRP A 229 -35.51 29.31 -15.60
C TRP A 229 -35.08 30.42 -14.63
N PHE A 230 -33.90 31.02 -14.84
CA PHE A 230 -33.34 32.03 -13.95
C PHE A 230 -34.21 33.28 -13.87
N GLU A 231 -34.83 33.71 -14.96
CA GLU A 231 -35.75 34.85 -14.94
C GLU A 231 -36.95 34.63 -14.02
N ARG A 232 -37.48 33.41 -13.95
CA ARG A 232 -38.56 33.05 -13.01
C ARG A 232 -38.11 33.12 -11.54
N TYR A 233 -36.83 32.87 -11.26
CA TYR A 233 -36.25 32.90 -9.91
C TYR A 233 -35.52 34.22 -9.58
N ARG A 234 -35.41 35.15 -10.54
CA ARG A 234 -34.68 36.42 -10.41
C ARG A 234 -35.19 37.30 -9.26
N SER A 235 -36.48 37.23 -8.97
CA SER A 235 -37.14 37.95 -7.88
C SER A 235 -36.66 37.46 -6.51
N ALA A 236 -36.50 36.15 -6.34
CA ALA A 236 -36.02 35.52 -5.11
C ALA A 236 -34.52 35.76 -4.90
N ALA A 237 -33.72 35.69 -5.98
CA ALA A 237 -32.29 35.98 -5.96
C ALA A 237 -31.97 37.45 -5.58
N LYS A 238 -32.82 38.41 -5.99
CA LYS A 238 -32.69 39.83 -5.58
C LYS A 238 -32.95 40.04 -4.08
N LYS A 239 -33.82 39.24 -3.47
CA LYS A 239 -34.18 39.36 -2.04
C LYS A 239 -32.99 39.01 -1.12
N HIS A 240 -32.12 38.09 -1.54
CA HIS A 240 -30.91 37.72 -0.79
C HIS A 240 -29.76 38.74 -0.87
N ARG A 241 -29.75 39.67 -1.84
CA ARG A 241 -28.74 40.76 -1.89
C ARG A 241 -29.07 41.97 -1.01
N ARG A 242 -30.29 42.09 -0.49
CA ARG A 242 -30.70 43.22 0.39
C ARG A 242 -30.58 42.94 1.89
N ALA A 243 -30.14 41.74 2.29
CA ALA A 243 -30.05 41.34 3.70
C ALA A 243 -28.60 41.24 4.24
N ARG A 244 -27.66 42.06 3.73
CA ARG A 244 -26.33 42.19 4.34
C ARG A 244 -25.99 43.65 4.69
N CYS A 245 -25.85 43.85 6.00
CA CYS A 245 -25.19 44.93 6.76
C CYS A 245 -25.89 46.30 6.88
N PRO A 246 -26.40 46.68 8.07
CA PRO A 246 -26.25 48.05 8.55
C PRO A 246 -24.81 48.25 9.03
N CYS A 247 -24.13 49.26 8.49
CA CYS A 247 -22.84 49.74 9.03
C CYS A 247 -23.08 50.32 10.43
N PRO A 248 -22.25 50.00 11.44
CA PRO A 248 -22.23 50.77 12.67
C PRO A 248 -21.52 52.12 12.43
N VAL A 249 -22.14 53.18 12.93
CA VAL A 249 -21.54 54.52 13.10
C VAL A 249 -20.76 54.53 14.40
#